data_AF-A0A3M7QRY6-F1
#
_entry.id   AF-A0A3M7QRY6-F1
#
_cell.length_a   1.000
_cell.length_b   1.000
_cell.length_c   1.000
_cell.angle_alpha   90.00
_cell.angle_beta   90.00
_cell.angle_gamma   90.00
#
_symmetry.space_group_name_H-M   'P 1'
#
loop_
_entity.id
_entity.type
_entity.pdbx_description
1 polymer ?
#
loop_
_entity_poly.entity_id
_entity_poly.type
_entity_poly.pdbx_seq_one_letter_code
_entity_poly.pdbx_strand_id
1 'polypeptide(L)'
;MSSKDSRVKSKLAKVCLRDLSIQNFKAGKSASEIYEIIRRRSSLRTIRRWIKEFKDSKKLQNSKKPGRPRSAVTVSNKKKVKRLLKNFTTRKVITD
;
A
#
# COMPACT_ATOMS: atom_id res chain seq x y z
N MET A 1 36.01 4.25 -28.74
CA MET A 1 35.77 4.67 -27.34
C MET A 1 34.29 4.52 -27.03
N SER A 2 33.99 3.73 -26.00
CA SER A 2 32.70 3.07 -25.75
C SER A 2 31.64 4.02 -25.17
N SER A 3 30.62 4.36 -25.97
CA SER A 3 29.44 5.11 -25.54
C SER A 3 28.34 4.17 -25.00
N LYS A 4 28.69 3.35 -24.00
CA LYS A 4 27.76 2.35 -23.41
C LYS A 4 27.51 2.50 -21.90
N ASP A 5 28.21 3.40 -21.21
CA ASP A 5 28.17 3.46 -19.74
C ASP A 5 27.02 4.26 -19.13
N SER A 6 26.29 5.07 -19.90
CA SER A 6 25.20 5.89 -19.34
C SER A 6 23.90 5.10 -19.11
N ARG A 7 23.73 3.94 -19.76
CA ARG A 7 22.48 3.16 -19.71
C ARG A 7 22.43 2.11 -18.60
N VAL A 8 23.53 1.90 -17.87
CA VAL A 8 23.62 0.94 -16.75
C VAL A 8 23.21 1.57 -15.41
N LYS A 9 23.28 2.91 -15.27
CA LYS A 9 23.01 3.61 -14.01
C LYS A 9 21.52 3.88 -13.71
N SER A 10 20.59 3.64 -14.65
CA SER A 10 19.15 3.90 -14.44
C SER A 10 18.33 2.71 -13.96
N LYS A 11 18.94 1.54 -13.74
CA LYS A 11 18.36 0.45 -12.92
C LYS A 11 18.49 0.78 -11.43
N LEU A 12 18.17 2.03 -11.05
CA LEU A 12 17.98 2.42 -9.65
C LEU A 12 16.81 1.59 -9.15
N ALA A 13 17.13 0.48 -8.47
CA ALA A 13 16.18 -0.36 -7.78
C ALA A 13 15.22 0.57 -7.05
N LYS A 14 13.94 0.56 -7.44
CA LYS A 14 12.91 1.40 -6.82
C LYS A 14 12.92 1.04 -5.33
N VAL A 15 13.57 1.87 -4.52
CA VAL A 15 13.80 1.57 -3.11
C VAL A 15 12.44 1.43 -2.46
N CYS A 16 12.07 0.20 -2.13
CA CYS A 16 10.83 -0.07 -1.46
C CYS A 16 11.00 0.37 -0.01
N LEU A 17 10.41 1.51 0.37
CA LEU A 17 10.53 2.09 1.71
C LEU A 17 10.12 1.09 2.81
N ARG A 18 9.18 0.20 2.51
CA ARG A 18 8.77 -0.89 3.39
C ARG A 18 9.90 -1.88 3.64
N ASP A 19 10.58 -2.33 2.59
CA ASP A 19 11.67 -3.30 2.72
C ASP A 19 12.84 -2.68 3.50
N LEU A 20 13.17 -1.42 3.20
CA LEU A 20 14.21 -0.69 3.93
C LEU A 20 13.84 -0.48 5.41
N SER A 21 12.57 -0.21 5.71
CA SER A 21 12.08 -0.11 7.10
C SER A 21 12.21 -1.46 7.83
N ILE A 22 11.85 -2.56 7.18
CA ILE A 22 11.91 -3.89 7.78
C ILE A 22 13.37 -4.34 7.99
N GLN A 23 14.28 -4.04 7.04
CA GLN A 23 15.70 -4.34 7.19
C GLN A 23 16.31 -3.61 8.39
N ASN A 24 16.04 -2.32 8.54
CA ASN A 24 16.52 -1.55 9.70
C ASN A 24 15.89 -2.04 11.01
N PHE A 25 14.61 -2.41 10.99
CA PHE A 25 13.96 -3.03 12.16
C PHE A 25 14.65 -4.35 12.57
N LYS A 26 15.01 -5.21 11.60
CA LYS A 26 15.78 -6.44 11.87
C LYS A 26 17.17 -6.16 12.44
N ALA A 27 17.77 -5.03 12.08
CA ALA A 27 19.03 -4.55 12.65
C ALA A 27 18.87 -3.91 14.06
N GLY A 28 17.69 -4.00 14.67
CA GLY A 28 17.44 -3.52 16.03
C GLY A 28 17.04 -2.04 16.14
N LYS A 29 16.81 -1.35 15.01
CA LYS A 29 16.44 0.06 15.01
C LYS A 29 14.99 0.28 15.45
N SER A 30 14.78 1.34 16.22
CA SER A 30 13.45 1.82 16.61
C SER A 30 12.71 2.46 15.42
N ALA A 31 11.37 2.55 15.51
CA ALA A 31 10.57 3.18 14.46
C ALA A 31 10.95 4.66 14.23
N SER A 32 11.37 5.36 15.29
CA SER A 32 11.81 6.76 15.19
C SER A 32 13.15 6.89 14.47
N GLU A 33 14.12 6.01 14.74
CA GLU A 33 15.39 5.98 13.98
C GLU A 33 15.13 5.64 12.51
N ILE A 34 14.27 4.66 12.23
CA ILE A 34 13.90 4.28 10.87
C ILE A 34 13.26 5.47 10.13
N TYR A 35 12.41 6.25 10.82
CA TYR A 35 11.78 7.44 10.27
C TYR A 35 12.79 8.48 9.79
N GLU A 36 13.86 8.68 10.55
CA GLU A 36 14.95 9.58 10.16
C GLU A 36 15.81 8.97 9.03
N ILE A 37 16.12 7.66 9.07
CA ILE A 37 16.89 6.95 8.03
C ILE A 37 16.20 7.05 6.66
N ILE A 38 14.87 6.91 6.61
CA ILE A 38 14.11 7.04 5.35
C ILE A 38 13.83 8.49 4.95
N ARG A 39 14.47 9.46 5.62
CA ARG A 39 14.30 10.91 5.43
C ARG A 39 12.83 11.33 5.42
N ARG A 40 12.04 10.79 6.35
CA ARG A 40 10.63 11.16 6.55
C ARG A 40 9.73 10.92 5.32
N ARG A 41 10.16 10.09 4.36
CA ARG A 41 9.36 9.71 3.17
C ARG A 41 8.12 8.87 3.48
N SER A 42 7.95 8.43 4.71
CA SER A 42 6.74 7.78 5.19
C SER A 42 6.48 8.19 6.63
N SER A 43 5.21 8.30 7.01
CA SER A 43 4.84 8.68 8.38
C SER A 43 5.32 7.63 9.41
N LEU A 44 5.60 8.07 10.63
CA LEU A 44 5.93 7.18 11.74
C LEU A 44 4.84 6.12 11.98
N ARG A 45 3.56 6.50 11.79
CA ARG A 45 2.42 5.58 11.84
C ARG A 45 2.53 4.48 10.78
N THR A 46 2.90 4.82 9.56
CA THR A 46 3.10 3.86 8.46
C THR A 46 4.23 2.89 8.77
N ILE A 47 5.36 3.38 9.28
CA ILE A 47 6.52 2.55 9.66
C ILE A 47 6.14 1.57 10.77
N ARG A 48 5.48 2.04 11.84
CA ARG A 48 4.98 1.19 12.93
C ARG A 48 4.03 0.11 12.42
N ARG A 49 3.15 0.47 11.48
CA ARG A 49 2.23 -0.48 10.84
C ARG A 49 2.99 -1.55 10.05
N TRP A 50 4.00 -1.19 9.25
CA TRP A 50 4.82 -2.17 8.52
C TRP A 50 5.58 -3.11 9.45
N ILE A 51 6.16 -2.59 10.54
CA ILE A 51 6.83 -3.41 11.55
C ILE A 51 5.83 -4.39 12.18
N LYS A 52 4.63 -3.93 12.54
CA LYS A 52 3.57 -4.80 13.09
C LYS A 52 3.17 -5.89 12.09
N GLU A 53 2.84 -5.51 10.85
CA GLU A 53 2.49 -6.45 9.78
C GLU A 53 3.61 -7.48 9.54
N PHE A 54 4.88 -7.06 9.62
CA PHE A 54 6.03 -7.96 9.50
C PHE A 54 6.14 -8.91 10.70
N LYS A 55 5.93 -8.44 11.94
CA LYS A 55 5.91 -9.31 13.13
C LYS A 55 4.82 -10.37 13.03
N ASP A 56 3.63 -9.98 12.58
CA ASP A 56 2.46 -10.86 12.49
C ASP A 56 2.62 -11.91 11.38
N SER A 57 3.15 -11.51 10.22
CA SER A 57 3.20 -12.37 9.03
C SER A 57 4.56 -13.02 8.76
N LYS A 58 5.65 -12.49 9.34
CA LYS A 58 7.05 -12.77 9.00
C LYS A 58 7.39 -12.57 7.51
N LYS A 59 6.54 -11.89 6.73
CA LYS A 59 6.70 -11.66 5.29
C LYS A 59 7.09 -10.22 5.00
N LEU A 60 8.05 -10.04 4.10
CA LEU A 60 8.53 -8.71 3.69
C LEU A 60 7.42 -7.93 2.97
N GLN A 61 6.71 -8.61 2.08
CA GLN A 61 5.58 -8.08 1.32
C GLN A 61 4.31 -8.81 1.72
N ASN A 62 3.22 -8.05 1.89
CA ASN A 62 1.91 -8.68 2.00
C ASN A 62 1.55 -9.24 0.63
N SER A 63 1.02 -10.46 0.59
CA SER A 63 0.33 -10.92 -0.61
C SER A 63 -0.77 -9.91 -0.95
N LYS A 64 -0.94 -9.60 -2.24
CA LYS A 64 -2.09 -8.83 -2.69
C LYS A 64 -3.32 -9.57 -2.18
N LYS A 65 -4.09 -8.94 -1.27
CA LYS A 65 -5.38 -9.50 -0.90
C LYS A 65 -6.17 -9.67 -2.20
N PRO A 66 -6.68 -10.87 -2.51
CA PRO A 66 -7.56 -11.00 -3.66
C PRO A 66 -8.67 -9.97 -3.47
N GLY A 67 -8.94 -9.19 -4.52
CA GLY A 67 -10.07 -8.27 -4.51
C GLY A 67 -11.38 -9.03 -4.25
N ARG A 68 -12.50 -8.31 -4.31
CA ARG A 68 -13.82 -8.95 -4.15
C ARG A 68 -13.91 -10.17 -5.08
N PRO A 69 -14.23 -11.37 -4.55
CA PRO A 69 -14.29 -12.57 -5.38
C PRO A 69 -15.33 -12.39 -6.48
N ARG A 70 -15.04 -12.89 -7.69
CA ARG A 70 -15.93 -12.76 -8.86
C ARG A 70 -17.32 -13.33 -8.57
N SER A 71 -17.42 -14.40 -7.76
CA SER A 71 -18.67 -15.00 -7.30
C SER A 71 -19.57 -14.04 -6.52
N ALA A 72 -19.01 -13.03 -5.85
CA ALA A 72 -19.79 -12.02 -5.13
C ALA A 72 -20.39 -10.95 -6.07
N VAL A 73 -20.07 -10.96 -7.37
CA VAL A 73 -20.58 -10.04 -8.40
C VAL A 73 -21.79 -10.66 -9.11
N THR A 74 -22.84 -10.98 -8.35
CA THR A 74 -24.09 -11.53 -8.90
C THR A 74 -24.98 -10.43 -9.50
N VAL A 75 -25.88 -10.81 -10.42
CA VAL A 75 -26.90 -9.89 -10.98
C VAL A 75 -27.75 -9.27 -9.87
N SER A 76 -28.10 -10.06 -8.84
CA SER A 76 -28.83 -9.58 -7.67
C SER A 76 -28.06 -8.51 -6.90
N ASN A 77 -26.77 -8.72 -6.64
CA ASN A 77 -25.92 -7.72 -5.98
C ASN A 77 -25.75 -6.46 -6.82
N LYS A 78 -25.60 -6.58 -8.15
CA LYS A 78 -25.57 -5.42 -9.05
C LYS A 78 -26.87 -4.61 -9.01
N LYS A 79 -28.03 -5.28 -9.03
CA LYS A 79 -29.35 -4.63 -8.93
C LYS A 79 -29.52 -3.91 -7.59
N LYS A 80 -29.14 -4.55 -6.47
CA LYS A 80 -29.18 -3.93 -5.14
C LYS A 80 -28.30 -2.67 -5.05
N VAL A 81 -27.05 -2.74 -5.54
CA VAL A 81 -26.15 -1.58 -5.57
C VAL A 81 -26.71 -0.44 -6.44
N LYS A 82 -27.24 -0.74 -7.63
CA LYS A 82 -27.88 0.29 -8.48
C LYS A 82 -29.07 0.95 -7.79
N ARG A 83 -29.91 0.19 -7.07
CA ARG A 83 -31.05 0.72 -6.31
C ARG A 83 -30.59 1.64 -5.18
N LEU A 84 -29.57 1.23 -4.42
CA LEU A 84 -28.99 2.03 -3.35
C LEU A 84 -28.39 3.33 -3.87
N LEU A 85 -27.66 3.29 -4.99
CA LEU A 85 -27.11 4.48 -5.62
C LEU A 85 -28.21 5.45 -6.04
N LYS A 86 -29.25 4.96 -6.74
CA LYS A 86 -30.40 5.81 -7.11
C LYS A 86 -31.05 6.48 -5.91
N ASN A 87 -31.31 5.73 -4.85
CA ASN A 87 -31.91 6.24 -3.61
C ASN A 87 -31.02 7.27 -2.90
N PHE A 88 -29.70 7.10 -2.97
CA PHE A 88 -28.75 8.05 -2.42
C PHE A 88 -28.74 9.36 -3.24
N THR A 89 -28.82 9.28 -4.57
CA THR A 89 -28.92 10.46 -5.43
C THR A 89 -30.22 11.23 -5.21
N THR A 90 -31.37 10.55 -5.09
CA THR A 90 -32.65 11.23 -4.81
C THR A 90 -32.65 11.90 -3.45
N ARG A 91 -32.04 11.31 -2.42
CA ARG A 91 -31.95 11.96 -1.10
C ARG A 91 -31.09 13.22 -1.10
N LYS A 92 -30.02 13.27 -1.90
CA LYS A 92 -29.19 14.47 -2.04
C LYS A 92 -29.91 15.63 -2.73
N VAL A 93 -30.73 15.33 -3.74
CA VAL A 93 -31.47 16.35 -4.50
C VAL A 93 -32.60 16.99 -3.67
N ILE A 94 -33.07 16.35 -2.60
CA ILE A 94 -34.16 16.85 -1.73
C ILE A 94 -33.64 17.72 -0.59
N THR A 95 -32.33 17.73 -0.33
CA THR A 95 -31.68 18.46 0.79
C THR A 95 -30.91 19.72 0.38
N ASP A 96 -30.97 20.09 -0.91
CA ASP A 96 -30.46 21.37 -1.45
C ASP A 96 -31.66 22.27 -1.80
#